data_AF-A0A1G4RRY2-F1
#
_entry.id   AF-A0A1G4RRY2-F1
#
_cell.length_a   1.000
_cell.length_b   1.000
_cell.length_c   1.000
_cell.angle_alpha   90.00
_cell.angle_beta   90.00
_cell.angle_gamma   90.00
#
_symmetry.space_group_name_H-M   'P 1'
#
loop_
_entity.id
_entity.type
_entity.pdbx_description
1 polymer ?
#
loop_
_entity_poly.entity_id
_entity_poly.type
_entity_poly.pdbx_seq_one_letter_code
_entity_poly.pdbx_strand_id
1 'polypeptide(L)'
;MSKSNYDEAYESESKRYPAIFRMTDTNKKAIIIFIAVYVLANVAIALLVGLASVPLMLYMFMSIAINIAITAFVINALLGNMSNYLQGVATVAIPIWTVAILLVPGLRTIPNIAFIIPLAWIETMMVVETRIHTAAQRRANNLDALEREHNLREQSNAYQRAAAGVDSESGNVSEADYGPLKGRDGRFCPVCGIELGPDDTECPMCGPQE
;
A
#
# COMPACT_ATOMS: atom_id res chain seq x y z
N MET A 1 -2.02 -54.52 -59.71
CA MET A 1 -2.03 -53.47 -60.76
C MET A 1 -0.68 -53.55 -61.46
N SER A 2 -0.64 -53.99 -62.72
CA SER A 2 0.61 -54.09 -63.49
C SER A 2 1.11 -52.69 -63.85
N LYS A 3 2.42 -52.53 -63.97
CA LYS A 3 3.08 -51.27 -64.35
C LYS A 3 2.50 -50.66 -65.63
N SER A 4 2.03 -51.49 -66.57
CA SER A 4 1.37 -51.04 -67.81
C SER A 4 0.09 -50.21 -67.57
N ASN A 5 -0.71 -50.53 -66.55
CA ASN A 5 -1.95 -49.81 -66.28
C ASN A 5 -1.71 -48.42 -65.70
N TYR A 6 -0.53 -48.20 -65.09
CA TYR A 6 -0.15 -46.89 -64.57
C TYR A 6 0.29 -45.96 -65.70
N ASP A 7 1.04 -46.49 -66.66
CA ASP A 7 1.56 -45.71 -67.80
C ASP A 7 0.43 -45.31 -68.77
N GLU A 8 -0.53 -46.19 -69.03
CA GLU A 8 -1.70 -45.87 -69.89
C GLU A 8 -2.60 -44.80 -69.27
N ALA A 9 -2.84 -44.87 -67.95
CA ALA A 9 -3.62 -43.87 -67.25
C ALA A 9 -2.93 -42.49 -67.30
N TYR A 10 -1.61 -42.46 -67.06
CA TYR A 10 -0.81 -41.24 -67.09
C TYR A 10 -0.77 -40.59 -68.48
N GLU A 11 -0.65 -41.40 -69.54
CA GLU A 11 -0.63 -40.88 -70.91
C GLU A 11 -1.98 -40.27 -71.30
N SER A 12 -3.10 -40.87 -70.86
CA SER A 12 -4.46 -40.37 -71.14
C SER A 12 -4.73 -39.01 -70.48
N GLU A 13 -4.26 -38.81 -69.25
CA GLU A 13 -4.43 -37.55 -68.52
C GLU A 13 -3.50 -36.45 -69.02
N SER A 14 -2.28 -36.78 -69.43
CA SER A 14 -1.32 -35.80 -69.97
C SER A 14 -1.84 -35.08 -71.22
N LYS A 15 -2.65 -35.76 -72.04
CA LYS A 15 -3.29 -35.21 -73.24
C LYS A 15 -4.46 -34.27 -72.89
N ARG A 16 -5.07 -34.42 -71.72
CA ARG A 16 -6.23 -33.62 -71.29
C ARG A 16 -5.83 -32.23 -70.77
N TYR A 17 -4.59 -32.07 -70.28
CA TYR A 17 -4.08 -30.79 -69.76
C TYR A 17 -2.64 -30.50 -70.25
N PRO A 18 -2.44 -30.23 -71.56
CA PRO A 18 -1.10 -30.08 -72.14
C PRO A 18 -0.32 -28.85 -71.61
N ALA A 19 -1.03 -27.85 -71.08
CA ALA A 19 -0.42 -26.62 -70.55
C ALA A 19 0.22 -26.82 -69.16
N ILE A 20 -0.24 -27.79 -68.37
CA ILE A 20 0.26 -28.00 -67.00
C ILE A 20 1.57 -28.79 -67.02
N PHE A 21 1.75 -29.69 -67.99
CA PHE A 21 2.94 -30.56 -68.09
C PHE A 21 4.13 -29.97 -68.85
N ARG A 22 3.97 -28.82 -69.53
CA ARG A 22 5.08 -28.07 -70.14
C ARG A 22 5.60 -26.94 -69.25
N MET A 23 5.72 -27.18 -67.94
CA MET A 23 6.55 -26.31 -67.11
C MET A 23 8.01 -26.54 -67.46
N THR A 24 8.62 -25.55 -68.12
CA THR A 24 10.06 -25.47 -68.32
C THR A 24 10.78 -25.62 -66.98
N ASP A 25 12.00 -26.16 -66.97
CA ASP A 25 12.77 -26.34 -65.71
C ASP A 25 12.94 -25.02 -64.94
N THR A 26 12.90 -23.88 -65.65
CA THR A 26 12.85 -22.54 -65.07
C THR A 26 11.61 -22.31 -64.21
N ASN A 27 10.42 -22.72 -64.68
CA ASN A 27 9.16 -22.59 -63.94
C ASN A 27 9.15 -23.51 -62.70
N LYS A 28 9.72 -24.71 -62.79
CA LYS A 28 9.85 -25.61 -61.64
C LYS A 28 10.74 -25.01 -60.55
N LYS A 29 11.89 -24.44 -60.93
CA LYS A 29 12.79 -23.75 -59.98
C LYS A 29 12.10 -22.55 -59.33
N ALA A 30 11.34 -21.76 -60.11
CA ALA A 30 10.60 -20.63 -59.59
C ALA A 30 9.54 -21.05 -58.54
N ILE A 31 8.80 -22.13 -58.80
CA ILE A 31 7.81 -22.67 -57.86
C ILE A 31 8.47 -23.17 -56.57
N ILE A 32 9.60 -23.89 -56.67
CA ILE A 32 10.34 -24.38 -55.51
C ILE A 32 10.85 -23.21 -54.65
N ILE A 33 11.39 -22.16 -55.29
CA ILE A 33 11.85 -20.95 -54.58
C ILE A 33 10.66 -20.26 -53.90
N PHE A 34 9.53 -20.12 -54.59
CA PHE A 34 8.34 -19.51 -54.03
C PHE A 34 7.82 -20.26 -52.78
N ILE A 35 7.76 -21.59 -52.86
CA ILE A 35 7.37 -22.44 -51.73
C ILE A 35 8.37 -22.29 -50.57
N ALA A 36 9.67 -22.30 -50.86
CA ALA A 36 10.71 -22.14 -49.83
C ALA A 36 10.61 -20.78 -49.12
N VAL A 37 10.43 -19.68 -49.86
CA VAL A 37 10.24 -18.34 -49.30
C VAL A 37 8.96 -18.26 -48.48
N TYR A 38 7.86 -18.83 -48.97
CA TYR A 38 6.59 -18.86 -48.24
C TYR A 38 6.71 -19.62 -46.91
N VAL A 39 7.37 -20.78 -46.89
CA VAL A 39 7.59 -21.54 -45.66
C VAL A 39 8.47 -20.76 -44.69
N LEU A 40 9.58 -20.18 -45.16
CA LEU A 40 10.46 -19.36 -44.33
C LEU A 40 9.75 -18.14 -43.74
N ALA A 41 8.89 -17.47 -44.52
CA ALA A 41 8.10 -16.34 -44.04
C ALA A 41 7.13 -16.76 -42.93
N ASN A 42 6.43 -17.88 -43.08
CA ASN A 42 5.52 -18.39 -42.05
C ASN A 42 6.27 -18.80 -40.76
N VAL A 43 7.43 -19.43 -40.88
CA VAL A 43 8.28 -19.75 -39.73
C VAL A 43 8.75 -18.48 -39.02
N ALA A 44 9.17 -17.46 -39.77
CA ALA A 44 9.58 -16.18 -39.20
C ALA A 44 8.41 -15.48 -38.46
N ILE A 45 7.20 -15.49 -39.03
CA ILE A 45 6.00 -14.95 -38.39
C ILE A 45 5.68 -15.73 -37.10
N ALA A 46 5.74 -17.06 -37.13
CA ALA A 46 5.50 -17.88 -35.95
C ALA A 46 6.51 -17.59 -34.82
N LEU A 47 7.79 -17.41 -35.17
CA LEU A 47 8.83 -17.01 -34.21
C LEU A 47 8.59 -15.60 -33.66
N LEU A 48 8.18 -14.64 -34.49
CA LEU A 48 7.85 -13.28 -34.04
C LEU A 48 6.65 -13.27 -33.09
N VAL A 49 5.60 -14.04 -33.39
CA VAL A 49 4.42 -14.19 -32.52
C VAL A 49 4.80 -14.89 -31.21
N GLY A 50 5.64 -15.93 -31.27
CA GLY A 50 6.18 -16.60 -30.09
C GLY A 50 7.01 -15.67 -29.22
N LEU A 51 7.88 -14.85 -29.82
CA LEU A 51 8.68 -13.86 -29.10
C LEU A 51 7.84 -12.73 -28.52
N ALA A 52 6.75 -12.33 -29.19
CA ALA A 52 5.84 -11.30 -28.69
C ALA A 52 4.93 -11.80 -27.54
N SER A 53 4.65 -13.10 -27.46
CA SER A 53 3.82 -13.66 -26.39
C SER A 53 4.57 -13.83 -25.06
N VAL A 54 5.91 -13.98 -25.09
CA VAL A 54 6.74 -14.09 -23.87
C VAL A 54 6.64 -12.84 -22.97
N PRO A 55 6.77 -11.59 -23.47
CA PRO A 55 6.53 -10.38 -22.69
C PRO A 55 5.11 -10.31 -22.11
N LEU A 56 4.10 -10.75 -22.87
CA LEU A 56 2.70 -10.74 -22.42
C LEU A 56 2.49 -11.70 -21.25
N MET A 57 3.05 -12.91 -21.33
CA MET A 57 3.00 -13.88 -20.23
C MET A 57 3.76 -13.36 -19.01
N LEU A 58 4.96 -12.81 -19.19
CA LEU A 58 5.73 -12.19 -18.10
C LEU A 58 4.94 -11.05 -17.44
N TYR A 59 4.28 -10.20 -18.23
CA TYR A 59 3.41 -9.14 -17.70
C TYR A 59 2.26 -9.70 -16.86
N MET A 60 1.59 -10.76 -17.32
CA MET A 60 0.53 -11.43 -16.56
C MET A 60 1.06 -12.02 -15.24
N PHE A 61 2.21 -12.68 -15.25
CA PHE A 61 2.82 -13.23 -14.03
C PHE A 61 3.19 -12.12 -13.03
N MET A 62 3.76 -11.01 -13.52
CA MET A 62 4.11 -9.85 -12.68
C MET A 62 2.85 -9.21 -12.08
N SER A 63 1.78 -9.06 -12.88
CA SER A 63 0.50 -8.54 -12.39
C SER A 63 -0.12 -9.44 -11.29
N ILE A 64 -0.08 -10.76 -11.46
CA ILE A 64 -0.55 -11.71 -10.44
C ILE A 64 0.30 -11.58 -9.16
N ALA A 65 1.63 -11.55 -9.28
CA ALA A 65 2.52 -11.41 -8.14
C ALA A 65 2.27 -10.10 -7.37
N ILE A 66 2.06 -8.99 -8.08
CA ILE A 66 1.71 -7.70 -7.48
C ILE A 66 0.37 -7.78 -6.75
N ASN A 67 -0.66 -8.37 -7.36
CA ASN A 67 -1.97 -8.51 -6.72
C ASN A 67 -1.91 -9.38 -5.45
N ILE A 68 -1.13 -10.46 -5.47
CA ILE A 68 -0.91 -11.31 -4.31
C ILE A 68 -0.21 -10.51 -3.19
N ALA A 69 0.83 -9.74 -3.53
CA ALA A 69 1.55 -8.90 -2.57
C ALA A 69 0.65 -7.82 -1.95
N ILE A 70 -0.17 -7.14 -2.76
CA ILE A 70 -1.14 -6.14 -2.28
C ILE A 70 -2.20 -6.80 -1.37
N THR A 71 -2.70 -7.97 -1.75
CA THR A 71 -3.70 -8.69 -0.93
C THR A 71 -3.11 -9.09 0.42
N ALA A 72 -1.89 -9.63 0.42
CA ALA A 72 -1.17 -9.96 1.65
C ALA A 72 -0.91 -8.72 2.52
N PHE A 73 -0.60 -7.58 1.90
CA PHE A 73 -0.49 -6.28 2.56
C PHE A 73 -1.78 -5.86 3.26
N VAL A 74 -2.92 -5.90 2.55
CA VAL A 74 -4.23 -5.53 3.11
C VAL A 74 -4.59 -6.44 4.29
N ILE A 75 -4.35 -7.75 4.18
CA ILE A 75 -4.61 -8.71 5.26
C ILE A 75 -3.75 -8.41 6.50
N ASN A 76 -2.45 -8.19 6.34
CA ASN A 76 -1.56 -7.88 7.47
C ASN A 76 -1.89 -6.55 8.14
N ALA A 77 -2.27 -5.53 7.36
CA ALA A 77 -2.73 -4.25 7.88
C ALA A 77 -4.03 -4.39 8.70
N LEU A 78 -4.97 -5.23 8.25
CA LEU A 78 -6.20 -5.54 8.99
C LEU A 78 -5.93 -6.29 10.30
N LEU A 79 -4.87 -7.10 10.36
CA LEU A 79 -4.49 -7.88 11.55
C LEU A 79 -3.65 -7.08 12.57
N GLY A 80 -3.33 -5.82 12.31
CA GLY A 80 -2.63 -4.94 13.26
C GLY A 80 -1.13 -5.22 13.47
N ASN A 81 -0.54 -6.12 12.67
CA ASN A 81 0.88 -6.47 12.75
C ASN A 81 1.76 -5.53 11.89
N MET A 82 1.95 -4.30 12.37
CA MET A 82 2.72 -3.25 11.70
C MET A 82 4.23 -3.54 11.63
N SER A 83 4.81 -4.50 12.36
CA SER A 83 6.25 -4.81 12.27
C SER A 83 6.62 -5.62 11.03
N ASN A 84 5.71 -6.44 10.51
CA ASN A 84 5.88 -7.20 9.27
C ASN A 84 5.69 -6.33 8.00
N TYR A 85 5.21 -5.09 8.19
CA TYR A 85 4.89 -4.10 7.16
C TYR A 85 6.15 -3.64 6.38
N LEU A 86 7.18 -3.18 7.07
CA LEU A 86 8.40 -2.67 6.42
C LEU A 86 9.20 -3.79 5.74
N GLN A 87 9.26 -4.98 6.36
CA GLN A 87 10.02 -6.11 5.81
C GLN A 87 9.36 -6.71 4.57
N GLY A 88 8.02 -6.83 4.53
CA GLY A 88 7.31 -7.38 3.37
C GLY A 88 7.34 -6.47 2.14
N VAL A 89 7.28 -5.15 2.34
CA VAL A 89 7.28 -4.19 1.22
C VAL A 89 8.69 -4.03 0.62
N ALA A 90 9.73 -3.99 1.45
CA ALA A 90 11.11 -3.86 0.98
C ALA A 90 11.60 -5.10 0.22
N THR A 91 11.12 -6.29 0.58
CA THR A 91 11.53 -7.55 -0.06
C THR A 91 10.81 -7.85 -1.38
N VAL A 92 9.60 -7.31 -1.59
CA VAL A 92 8.78 -7.68 -2.76
C VAL A 92 8.61 -6.53 -3.76
N ALA A 93 8.33 -5.31 -3.32
CA ALA A 93 8.02 -4.22 -4.24
C ALA A 93 9.27 -3.67 -4.96
N ILE A 94 10.38 -3.53 -4.22
CA ILE A 94 11.64 -3.00 -4.76
C ILE A 94 12.19 -3.88 -5.90
N PRO A 95 12.35 -5.21 -5.76
CA PRO A 95 12.89 -6.02 -6.84
C PRO A 95 11.97 -6.10 -8.07
N ILE A 96 10.64 -6.08 -7.90
CA ILE A 96 9.69 -6.16 -9.02
C ILE A 96 9.83 -4.94 -9.95
N TRP A 97 9.89 -3.72 -9.39
CA TRP A 97 10.05 -2.51 -10.19
C TRP A 97 11.45 -2.41 -10.80
N THR A 98 12.49 -2.81 -10.06
CA THR A 98 13.86 -2.81 -10.57
C THR A 98 14.01 -3.76 -11.76
N VAL A 99 13.40 -4.95 -11.69
CA VAL A 99 13.39 -5.94 -12.77
C VAL A 99 12.54 -5.47 -13.96
N ALA A 100 11.39 -4.83 -13.73
CA ALA A 100 10.54 -4.29 -14.79
C ALA A 100 11.21 -3.16 -15.60
N ILE A 101 11.92 -2.24 -14.92
CA ILE A 101 12.69 -1.16 -15.56
C ILE A 101 13.89 -1.73 -16.35
N LEU A 102 14.49 -2.82 -15.86
CA LEU A 102 15.61 -3.47 -16.55
C LEU A 102 15.15 -4.25 -17.79
N LEU A 103 13.98 -4.87 -17.77
CA LEU A 103 13.47 -5.74 -18.85
C LEU A 103 12.76 -5.00 -19.99
N VAL A 104 12.26 -3.79 -19.77
CA VAL A 104 11.54 -3.02 -20.82
C VAL A 104 12.42 -1.85 -21.29
N PRO A 105 13.14 -1.99 -22.43
CA PRO A 105 14.04 -0.94 -22.92
C PRO A 105 13.36 0.42 -23.13
N GLY A 106 12.07 0.43 -23.49
CA GLY A 106 11.29 1.65 -23.69
C GLY A 106 10.91 2.40 -22.41
N LEU A 107 11.00 1.76 -21.23
CA LEU A 107 10.80 2.42 -19.94
C LEU A 107 12.04 3.19 -19.48
N ARG A 108 13.23 2.85 -20.01
CA ARG A 108 14.50 3.55 -19.69
C ARG A 108 14.62 4.91 -20.36
N THR A 109 13.92 5.14 -21.48
CA THR A 109 13.98 6.39 -22.24
C THR A 109 13.01 7.45 -21.74
N ILE A 110 12.15 7.13 -20.78
CA ILE A 110 11.24 8.07 -20.15
C ILE A 110 11.81 8.44 -18.77
N PRO A 111 12.69 9.45 -18.67
CA PRO A 111 13.38 9.80 -17.42
C PRO A 111 12.41 10.17 -16.29
N ASN A 112 11.18 10.55 -16.62
CA ASN A 112 10.18 10.95 -15.64
C ASN A 112 9.42 9.76 -15.02
N ILE A 113 9.14 8.69 -15.76
CA ILE A 113 8.29 7.60 -15.22
C ILE A 113 9.06 6.71 -14.23
N ALA A 114 10.34 6.46 -14.48
CA ALA A 114 11.19 5.64 -13.61
C ALA A 114 11.41 6.28 -12.22
N PHE A 115 11.24 7.61 -12.09
CA PHE A 115 11.42 8.34 -10.84
C PHE A 115 10.10 8.79 -10.21
N ILE A 116 9.09 9.18 -10.99
CA ILE A 116 7.81 9.69 -10.45
C ILE A 116 7.03 8.59 -9.72
N ILE A 117 7.02 7.35 -10.22
CA ILE A 117 6.22 6.29 -9.59
C ILE A 117 6.79 5.90 -8.21
N PRO A 118 8.11 5.67 -8.04
CA PRO A 118 8.68 5.45 -6.72
C PRO A 118 8.50 6.64 -5.77
N LEU A 119 8.70 7.88 -6.25
CA LEU A 119 8.58 9.08 -5.42
C LEU A 119 7.15 9.34 -4.93
N ALA A 120 6.16 9.24 -5.83
CA ALA A 120 4.75 9.39 -5.44
C ALA A 120 4.31 8.30 -4.45
N TRP A 121 4.84 7.09 -4.58
CA TRP A 121 4.58 6.01 -3.62
C TRP A 121 5.21 6.28 -2.26
N ILE A 122 6.47 6.73 -2.22
CA ILE A 122 7.16 7.10 -0.97
C ILE A 122 6.39 8.20 -0.24
N GLU A 123 5.91 9.22 -0.96
CA GLU A 123 5.08 10.28 -0.36
C GLU A 123 3.77 9.73 0.22
N THR A 124 3.06 8.86 -0.51
CA THR A 124 1.83 8.26 0.01
C THR A 124 2.08 7.38 1.25
N MET A 125 3.19 6.65 1.31
CA MET A 125 3.53 5.83 2.49
C MET A 125 3.85 6.69 3.71
N MET A 126 4.62 7.78 3.56
CA MET A 126 4.91 8.70 4.67
C MET A 126 3.65 9.38 5.22
N VAL A 127 2.69 9.73 4.34
CA VAL A 127 1.41 10.32 4.75
C VAL A 127 0.54 9.30 5.50
N VAL A 128 0.56 8.04 5.10
CA VAL A 128 -0.18 6.97 5.77
C VAL A 128 0.43 6.68 7.15
N GLU A 129 1.75 6.57 7.24
CA GLU A 129 2.46 6.32 8.50
C GLU A 129 2.21 7.43 9.54
N THR A 130 2.31 8.70 9.12
CA THR A 130 2.02 9.85 10.00
C THR A 130 0.57 9.88 10.48
N ARG A 131 -0.40 9.54 9.62
CA ARG A 131 -1.82 9.46 10.01
C ARG A 131 -2.10 8.31 10.96
N ILE A 132 -1.44 7.17 10.78
CA ILE A 132 -1.62 6.01 11.68
C ILE A 132 -1.01 6.31 13.06
N HIS A 133 0.19 6.89 13.12
CA HIS A 133 0.81 7.29 14.38
C HIS A 133 -0.04 8.33 15.13
N THR A 134 -0.54 9.36 14.44
CA THR A 134 -1.43 10.34 15.08
C THR A 134 -2.76 9.74 15.53
N ALA A 135 -3.32 8.78 14.80
CA ALA A 135 -4.53 8.07 15.23
C ALA A 135 -4.29 7.19 16.46
N ALA A 136 -3.17 6.47 16.51
CA ALA A 136 -2.77 5.66 17.66
C ALA A 136 -2.53 6.54 18.90
N GLN A 137 -1.85 7.67 18.73
CA GLN A 137 -1.55 8.61 19.81
C GLN A 137 -2.82 9.25 20.38
N ARG A 138 -3.81 9.57 19.52
CA ARG A 138 -5.12 10.06 20.00
C ARG A 138 -5.87 9.01 20.82
N ARG A 139 -5.78 7.72 20.45
CA ARG A 139 -6.40 6.65 21.24
C ARG A 139 -5.75 6.50 22.61
N ALA A 140 -4.41 6.55 22.68
CA ALA A 140 -3.68 6.52 23.94
C ALA A 140 -4.08 7.69 24.85
N ASN A 141 -4.10 8.91 24.33
CA ASN A 141 -4.51 10.10 25.10
C ASN A 141 -5.95 10.02 25.61
N ASN A 142 -6.88 9.44 24.81
CA ASN A 142 -8.27 9.26 25.24
C ASN A 142 -8.41 8.21 26.34
N LEU A 143 -7.60 7.14 26.31
CA LEU A 143 -7.55 6.13 27.36
C LEU A 143 -7.03 6.73 28.68
N ASP A 144 -5.94 7.50 28.62
CA ASP A 144 -5.40 8.19 29.81
C ASP A 144 -6.37 9.22 30.41
N ALA A 145 -7.20 9.85 29.57
CA ALA A 145 -8.25 10.76 30.03
C ALA A 145 -9.37 10.00 30.75
N LEU A 146 -9.84 8.89 30.17
CA LEU A 146 -10.86 8.03 30.78
C LEU A 146 -10.39 7.41 32.10
N GLU A 147 -9.13 7.00 32.18
CA GLU A 147 -8.56 6.45 33.41
C GLU A 147 -8.46 7.50 34.52
N ARG A 148 -8.11 8.75 34.18
CA ARG A 148 -8.18 9.87 35.13
C ARG A 148 -9.59 10.14 35.63
N GLU A 149 -10.59 10.12 34.75
CA GLU A 149 -11.99 10.28 35.17
C GLU A 149 -12.46 9.15 36.08
N HIS A 150 -12.06 7.91 35.80
CA HIS A 150 -12.40 6.75 36.64
C HIS A 150 -11.80 6.89 38.04
N ASN A 151 -10.51 7.23 38.14
CA ASN A 151 -9.82 7.42 39.41
C ASN A 151 -10.44 8.54 40.26
N LEU A 152 -10.83 9.66 39.62
CA LEU A 152 -11.53 10.75 40.31
C LEU A 152 -12.90 10.32 40.84
N ARG A 153 -13.66 9.51 40.10
CA ARG A 153 -14.95 8.97 40.57
C ARG A 153 -14.78 7.99 41.71
N GLU A 154 -13.77 7.12 41.67
CA GLU A 154 -13.47 6.23 42.78
C GLU A 154 -13.08 7.00 44.04
N GLN A 155 -12.26 8.04 43.88
CA GLN A 155 -11.86 8.90 44.98
C GLN A 155 -13.06 9.65 45.58
N SER A 156 -13.95 10.22 44.74
CA SER A 156 -15.17 10.87 45.23
C SER A 156 -16.10 9.91 45.97
N ASN A 157 -16.24 8.68 45.46
CA ASN A 157 -17.04 7.64 46.12
C ASN A 157 -16.42 7.22 47.46
N ALA A 158 -15.10 7.14 47.55
CA ALA A 158 -14.40 6.84 48.81
C ALA A 158 -14.64 7.94 49.86
N TYR A 159 -14.55 9.22 49.47
CA TYR A 159 -14.87 10.34 50.35
C TYR A 159 -16.33 10.33 50.82
N GLN A 160 -17.29 10.02 49.94
CA GLN A 160 -18.70 9.93 50.32
C GLN A 160 -18.96 8.78 51.31
N ARG A 161 -18.30 7.63 51.16
CA ARG A 161 -18.42 6.53 52.13
C ARG A 161 -17.80 6.89 53.48
N ALA A 162 -16.65 7.59 53.47
CA ALA A 162 -16.02 8.07 54.70
C ALA A 162 -16.93 9.08 55.43
N ALA A 163 -17.60 9.97 54.69
CA ALA A 163 -18.57 10.90 55.24
C ALA A 163 -19.85 10.22 55.74
N ALA A 164 -20.35 9.20 55.04
CA ALA A 164 -21.56 8.47 55.43
C ALA A 164 -21.36 7.49 56.60
N GLY A 165 -20.12 7.07 56.88
CA GLY A 165 -19.74 6.38 58.13
C GLY A 165 -19.66 7.32 59.35
N VAL A 166 -19.99 8.60 59.15
CA VAL A 166 -20.02 9.74 60.08
C VAL A 166 -20.84 9.56 61.36
N ASP A 167 -21.78 8.62 61.41
CA ASP A 167 -22.89 8.76 62.35
C ASP A 167 -23.13 7.45 63.12
N SER A 168 -22.79 7.45 64.41
CA SER A 168 -23.60 6.94 65.54
C SER A 168 -22.81 6.31 66.70
N GLU A 169 -21.68 6.88 67.15
CA GLU A 169 -21.36 6.73 68.58
C GLU A 169 -20.40 7.81 69.13
N SER A 170 -21.01 8.72 69.88
CA SER A 170 -20.43 9.54 70.95
C SER A 170 -19.56 10.75 70.59
N GLY A 171 -19.92 11.88 71.21
CA GLY A 171 -18.95 12.86 71.68
C GLY A 171 -19.18 14.27 71.17
N ASN A 172 -19.76 15.12 72.02
CA ASN A 172 -19.71 16.58 71.96
C ASN A 172 -18.49 17.11 71.19
N VAL A 173 -18.72 17.63 69.99
CA VAL A 173 -17.78 18.56 69.37
C VAL A 173 -18.27 19.95 69.75
N SER A 174 -17.61 20.51 70.76
CA SER A 174 -17.66 21.93 71.05
C SER A 174 -17.41 22.71 69.77
N GLU A 175 -18.36 23.58 69.46
CA GLU A 175 -18.38 24.54 68.37
C GLU A 175 -17.13 25.43 68.43
N ALA A 176 -16.03 24.92 67.87
CA ALA A 176 -14.85 25.71 67.60
C ALA A 176 -15.20 26.63 66.43
N ASP A 177 -15.56 27.85 66.77
CA ASP A 177 -15.30 29.10 66.06
C ASP A 177 -14.59 28.94 64.69
N TYR A 178 -15.34 28.45 63.70
CA TYR A 178 -14.98 28.60 62.31
C TYR A 178 -15.52 29.95 61.88
N GLY A 179 -14.69 30.98 62.07
CA GLY A 179 -14.89 32.29 61.49
C GLY A 179 -15.25 32.16 60.00
N PRO A 180 -16.11 33.05 59.49
CA PRO A 180 -16.62 32.95 58.12
C PRO A 180 -15.45 32.84 57.15
N LEU A 181 -15.46 31.79 56.33
CA LEU A 181 -14.56 31.61 55.20
C LEU A 181 -14.71 32.82 54.27
N LYS A 182 -13.95 33.88 54.55
CA LYS A 182 -13.73 35.00 53.64
C LYS A 182 -13.24 34.40 52.33
N GLY A 183 -13.90 34.79 51.25
CA GLY A 183 -13.65 34.34 49.89
C GLY A 183 -12.17 34.21 49.60
N ARG A 184 -11.76 32.99 49.25
CA ARG A 184 -10.57 32.77 48.43
C ARG A 184 -10.92 33.28 47.03
N ASP A 185 -10.92 34.59 46.87
CA ASP A 185 -10.88 35.23 45.57
C ASP A 185 -9.43 35.06 45.07
N GLY A 186 -9.08 33.83 44.71
CA GLY A 186 -7.77 33.50 44.17
C GLY A 186 -7.59 34.33 42.90
N ARG A 187 -6.66 35.28 42.95
CA ARG A 187 -6.27 36.04 41.76
C ARG A 187 -5.39 35.14 40.93
N PHE A 188 -5.72 34.94 39.65
CA PHE A 188 -4.88 34.17 38.74
C PHE A 188 -4.11 35.11 37.83
N CYS A 189 -2.85 34.78 37.51
CA CYS A 189 -2.10 35.54 36.53
C CYS A 189 -2.77 35.43 35.15
N PRO A 190 -3.10 36.53 34.47
CA PRO A 190 -3.79 36.49 33.17
C PRO A 190 -2.90 35.93 32.04
N VAL A 191 -1.59 35.84 32.25
CA VAL A 191 -0.63 35.36 31.23
C VAL A 191 -0.39 33.87 31.33
N CYS A 192 -0.13 33.36 32.54
CA CYS A 192 0.25 31.96 32.72
C CYS A 192 -0.77 31.13 33.52
N GLY A 193 -1.80 31.76 34.09
CA GLY A 193 -2.86 31.07 34.84
C GLY A 193 -2.45 30.56 36.22
N ILE A 194 -1.28 30.91 36.74
CA ILE A 194 -0.85 30.52 38.08
C ILE A 194 -1.64 31.28 39.15
N GLU A 195 -1.93 30.63 40.28
CA GLU A 195 -2.57 31.25 41.44
C GLU A 195 -1.59 32.23 42.11
N LEU A 196 -2.04 33.47 42.32
CA LEU A 196 -1.29 34.52 43.01
C LEU A 196 -1.77 34.62 44.45
N GLY A 197 -0.82 34.74 45.37
CA GLY A 197 -1.12 35.02 46.77
C GLY A 197 -1.83 36.37 46.94
N PRO A 198 -2.51 36.57 48.09
CA PRO A 198 -3.19 37.82 48.40
C PRO A 198 -2.25 39.04 48.46
N ASP A 199 -0.97 38.82 48.73
CA ASP A 199 0.06 39.87 48.81
C ASP A 199 0.97 39.93 47.58
N ASP A 200 0.79 39.02 46.61
CA ASP A 200 1.58 39.03 45.38
C ASP A 200 1.09 40.15 44.45
N THR A 201 1.94 41.13 44.21
CA THR A 201 1.71 42.24 43.27
C THR A 201 2.19 41.92 41.87
N GLU A 202 3.11 40.97 41.72
CA GLU A 202 3.72 40.57 40.46
C GLU A 202 3.74 39.05 40.33
N CYS A 203 3.62 38.55 39.10
CA CYS A 203 3.68 37.11 38.86
C CYS A 203 5.15 36.64 38.94
N PRO A 204 5.49 35.67 39.81
CA PRO A 204 6.86 35.19 39.95
C PRO A 204 7.40 34.52 38.68
N MET A 205 6.51 34.08 37.78
CA MET A 205 6.87 33.44 36.52
C MET A 205 6.94 34.41 35.34
N CYS A 206 6.18 35.50 35.34
CA CYS A 206 6.06 36.41 34.19
C CYS A 206 6.69 37.78 34.42
N GLY A 207 7.02 38.13 35.67
CA GLY A 207 7.51 39.46 36.03
C GLY A 207 6.44 40.55 35.89
N PRO A 208 6.84 41.83 36.02
CA PRO A 208 5.93 42.96 35.87
C PRO A 208 5.41 43.09 34.43
N GLN A 209 4.13 43.45 34.30
CA GLN A 209 3.49 43.77 33.02
C GLN A 209 3.49 45.30 32.88
N GLU A 210 4.32 45.85 31.97
CA GLU A 210 4.24 47.26 31.54
C GLU A 210 3.15 47.46 30.46
#